data_AF-A0A933LHV0-F1
#
_entry.id   AF-A0A933LHV0-F1
#
_cell.length_a   1.000
_cell.length_b   1.000
_cell.length_c   1.000
_cell.angle_alpha   90.00
_cell.angle_beta   90.00
_cell.angle_gamma   90.00
#
_symmetry.space_group_name_H-M   'P 1'
#
loop_
_entity.id
_entity.type
_entity.pdbx_description
1 polymer ?
#
loop_
_entity_poly.entity_id
_entity_poly.type
_entity_poly.pdbx_seq_one_letter_code
_entity_poly.pdbx_strand_id
1 'polypeptide(L)'
;TKYGSADKIAAAWGVPADKVESPGRIGIPPDKPARGDRRLLDYQRFREHVGDAWTQRMVAAIRAADRRHMITIGHIQWASPVMLPGVRHYAGFDLRTNARRPDFTTIHFYPVASPRPCDAPEGIAVNRAYLQALLHDCSVGKPLMLGEFNWYGGGGLHGHAGWELPEKPIEHQAEWCNELLDVTRGRVCGWLNWAFADTPTARDITRWSGCWTADLKLKPWGKVFGEFARAKTRHPEPPRAFDEAVGATPFDRDAALTDPAVGNEYRQALQQRLASRPSHQPPP
;
A
#
# COMPACT_ATOMS: atom_id res chain seq x y z
N THR A 1 25.83 -15.24 5.36
CA THR A 1 25.44 -16.32 4.43
C THR A 1 25.43 -15.88 2.97
N LYS A 2 24.70 -14.83 2.55
CA LYS A 2 24.56 -14.46 1.11
C LYS A 2 25.88 -14.42 0.30
N TYR A 3 26.88 -13.68 0.78
CA TYR A 3 28.15 -13.48 0.06
C TYR A 3 29.30 -14.33 0.58
N GLY A 4 29.23 -14.85 1.80
CA GLY A 4 30.27 -15.70 2.40
C GLY A 4 31.53 -14.98 2.88
N SER A 5 31.97 -13.87 2.25
CA SER A 5 33.16 -13.10 2.67
C SER A 5 33.04 -11.60 2.35
N ALA A 6 33.88 -10.77 2.98
CA ALA A 6 33.95 -9.32 2.72
C ALA A 6 34.39 -9.02 1.28
N ASP A 7 35.33 -9.77 0.71
CA ASP A 7 35.77 -9.61 -0.68
C ASP A 7 34.61 -9.82 -1.67
N LYS A 8 33.75 -10.80 -1.41
CA LYS A 8 32.57 -11.08 -2.24
C LYS A 8 31.50 -10.00 -2.08
N ILE A 9 31.39 -9.38 -0.91
CA ILE A 9 30.54 -8.19 -0.71
C ILE A 9 31.09 -7.03 -1.54
N ALA A 10 32.39 -6.76 -1.41
CA ALA A 10 33.08 -5.67 -2.11
C ALA A 10 32.92 -5.80 -3.64
N ALA A 11 33.16 -7.00 -4.18
CA ALA A 11 32.94 -7.31 -5.59
C ALA A 11 31.48 -7.10 -6.01
N ALA A 12 30.51 -7.54 -5.21
CA ALA A 12 29.09 -7.36 -5.52
C ALA A 12 28.65 -5.88 -5.46
N TRP A 13 29.24 -5.10 -4.57
CA TRP A 13 28.96 -3.67 -4.39
C TRP A 13 29.77 -2.77 -5.32
N GLY A 14 30.73 -3.33 -6.07
CA GLY A 14 31.60 -2.56 -6.94
C GLY A 14 32.53 -1.61 -6.19
N VAL A 15 32.94 -1.99 -4.97
CA VAL A 15 33.85 -1.19 -4.12
C VAL A 15 35.11 -1.97 -3.79
N PRO A 16 36.23 -1.29 -3.45
CA PRO A 16 37.43 -1.96 -2.96
C PRO A 16 37.18 -2.74 -1.64
N ALA A 17 37.88 -3.86 -1.45
CA ALA A 17 37.68 -4.75 -0.29
C ALA A 17 37.99 -4.06 1.05
N ASP A 18 38.96 -3.14 1.09
CA ASP A 18 39.30 -2.33 2.27
C ASP A 18 38.22 -1.30 2.64
N LYS A 19 37.24 -1.07 1.76
CA LYS A 19 36.07 -0.21 2.02
C LYS A 19 34.87 -0.97 2.56
N VAL A 20 34.94 -2.30 2.64
CA VAL A 20 33.90 -3.13 3.24
C VAL A 20 34.32 -3.51 4.64
N GLU A 21 33.58 -3.01 5.62
CA GLU A 21 33.78 -3.38 7.01
C GLU A 21 33.48 -4.88 7.25
N SER A 22 34.01 -5.42 8.34
CA SER A 22 33.74 -6.80 8.73
C SER A 22 32.24 -7.03 9.01
N PRO A 23 31.71 -8.24 8.76
CA PRO A 23 30.35 -8.59 9.14
C PRO A 23 30.06 -8.24 10.60
N GLY A 24 28.93 -7.57 10.86
CA GLY A 24 28.58 -7.03 12.18
C GLY A 24 29.02 -5.59 12.43
N ARG A 25 29.89 -5.03 11.59
CA ARG A 25 30.28 -3.60 11.62
C ARG A 25 29.78 -2.81 10.41
N ILE A 26 29.48 -3.48 9.29
CA ILE A 26 28.87 -2.88 8.10
C ILE A 26 27.71 -1.95 8.47
N GLY A 27 27.91 -0.65 8.24
CA GLY A 27 26.92 0.37 8.52
C GLY A 27 25.74 0.38 7.53
N ILE A 28 24.63 0.97 7.98
CA ILE A 28 23.44 1.24 7.17
C ILE A 28 23.81 2.20 6.01
N PRO A 29 23.38 1.95 4.77
CA PRO A 29 23.61 2.87 3.65
C PRO A 29 22.93 4.24 3.89
N PRO A 30 23.37 5.32 3.22
CA PRO A 30 22.72 6.62 3.34
C PRO A 30 21.23 6.58 2.99
N ASP A 31 20.42 7.40 3.68
CA ASP A 31 19.01 7.62 3.37
C ASP A 31 18.84 8.56 2.16
N LYS A 32 19.35 8.13 1.01
CA LYS A 32 19.26 8.85 -0.26
C LYS A 32 18.94 7.88 -1.39
N PRO A 33 18.07 8.26 -2.35
CA PRO A 33 17.87 7.50 -3.57
C PRO A 33 19.19 7.26 -4.31
N ALA A 34 19.42 6.01 -4.72
CA ALA A 34 20.57 5.59 -5.51
C ALA A 34 20.16 4.42 -6.41
N ARG A 35 19.60 4.74 -7.59
CA ARG A 35 19.01 3.76 -8.51
C ARG A 35 19.99 2.63 -8.84
N GLY A 36 19.60 1.40 -8.52
CA GLY A 36 20.41 0.20 -8.78
C GLY A 36 21.60 0.01 -7.85
N ASP A 37 21.77 0.85 -6.82
CA ASP A 37 22.85 0.70 -5.84
C ASP A 37 22.71 -0.63 -5.09
N ARG A 38 23.73 -1.48 -5.22
CA ARG A 38 23.66 -2.85 -4.69
C ARG A 38 23.67 -2.89 -3.17
N ARG A 39 24.39 -1.98 -2.52
CA ARG A 39 24.45 -1.91 -1.05
C ARG A 39 23.10 -1.51 -0.48
N LEU A 40 22.44 -0.51 -1.06
CA LEU A 40 21.10 -0.09 -0.69
C LEU A 40 20.08 -1.21 -0.94
N LEU A 41 20.13 -1.87 -2.10
CA LEU A 41 19.25 -3.00 -2.39
C LEU A 41 19.43 -4.14 -1.39
N ASP A 42 20.68 -4.48 -1.04
CA ASP A 42 20.97 -5.51 -0.04
C ASP A 42 20.46 -5.12 1.35
N TYR A 43 20.56 -3.84 1.71
CA TYR A 43 19.97 -3.33 2.94
C TYR A 43 18.44 -3.45 2.93
N GLN A 44 17.76 -3.11 1.83
CA GLN A 44 16.31 -3.30 1.73
C GLN A 44 15.92 -4.77 1.81
N ARG A 45 16.64 -5.67 1.13
CA ARG A 45 16.42 -7.13 1.21
C ARG A 45 16.72 -7.69 2.60
N PHE A 46 17.68 -7.13 3.31
CA PHE A 46 17.92 -7.46 4.72
C PHE A 46 16.71 -7.07 5.57
N ARG A 47 16.13 -5.88 5.36
CA ARG A 47 14.89 -5.48 6.05
C ARG A 47 13.73 -6.41 5.72
N GLU A 48 13.57 -6.80 4.45
CA GLU A 48 12.58 -7.81 4.02
C GLU A 48 12.77 -9.15 4.74
N HIS A 49 14.01 -9.61 4.89
CA HIS A 49 14.32 -10.84 5.61
C HIS A 49 13.96 -10.74 7.10
N VAL A 50 14.26 -9.61 7.74
CA VAL A 50 13.87 -9.36 9.13
C VAL A 50 12.34 -9.34 9.28
N GLY A 51 11.64 -8.68 8.35
CA GLY A 51 10.17 -8.65 8.30
C GLY A 51 9.56 -10.06 8.16
N ASP A 52 10.05 -10.87 7.23
CA ASP A 52 9.58 -12.26 7.05
C ASP A 52 9.87 -13.13 8.28
N ALA A 53 11.06 -13.04 8.87
CA ALA A 53 11.43 -13.79 10.06
C ALA A 53 10.55 -13.42 11.27
N TRP A 54 10.24 -12.12 11.43
CA TRP A 54 9.31 -11.64 12.45
C TRP A 54 7.91 -12.21 12.22
N THR A 55 7.38 -12.08 11.01
CA THR A 55 6.07 -12.64 10.63
C THR A 55 5.99 -14.15 10.91
N GLN A 56 7.01 -14.91 10.51
CA GLN A 56 7.07 -16.35 10.74
C GLN A 56 6.97 -16.68 12.24
N ARG A 57 7.71 -15.96 13.09
CA ARG A 57 7.67 -16.17 14.54
C ARG A 57 6.30 -15.86 15.13
N MET A 58 5.67 -14.76 14.70
CA MET A 58 4.34 -14.36 15.17
C MET A 58 3.27 -15.38 14.76
N VAL A 59 3.27 -15.80 13.49
CA VAL A 59 2.35 -16.82 12.97
C VAL A 59 2.54 -18.15 13.71
N ALA A 60 3.80 -18.58 13.92
CA ALA A 60 4.10 -19.82 14.63
C ALA A 60 3.59 -19.79 16.09
N ALA A 61 3.76 -18.67 16.78
CA ALA A 61 3.27 -18.50 18.15
C ALA A 61 1.74 -18.58 18.22
N ILE A 62 1.02 -17.90 17.31
CA ILE A 62 -0.45 -17.98 17.25
C ILE A 62 -0.87 -19.42 16.90
N ARG A 63 -0.22 -20.06 15.93
CA ARG A 63 -0.53 -21.44 15.51
C ARG A 63 -0.27 -22.51 16.58
N ALA A 64 0.61 -22.22 17.54
CA ALA A 64 0.83 -23.08 18.69
C ALA A 64 -0.37 -23.08 19.66
N ALA A 65 -1.09 -21.96 19.76
CA ALA A 65 -2.28 -21.83 20.60
C ALA A 65 -3.59 -22.05 19.84
N ASP A 66 -3.62 -21.76 18.54
CA ASP A 66 -4.83 -21.73 17.72
C ASP A 66 -4.57 -22.15 16.28
N ARG A 67 -5.16 -23.30 15.91
CA ARG A 67 -5.08 -23.88 14.57
C ARG A 67 -6.28 -23.60 13.68
N ARG A 68 -7.33 -22.96 14.20
CA ARG A 68 -8.61 -22.82 13.50
C ARG A 68 -8.82 -21.44 12.90
N HIS A 69 -8.36 -20.39 13.56
CA HIS A 69 -8.61 -19.02 13.07
C HIS A 69 -7.58 -18.60 12.02
N MET A 70 -8.02 -17.84 11.02
CA MET A 70 -7.13 -17.28 10.01
C MET A 70 -6.26 -16.17 10.62
N ILE A 71 -5.03 -16.06 10.14
CA ILE A 71 -4.02 -15.10 10.55
C ILE A 71 -3.68 -14.21 9.35
N THR A 72 -3.53 -12.92 9.61
CA THR A 72 -3.03 -11.94 8.65
C THR A 72 -2.12 -10.92 9.33
N ILE A 73 -1.53 -10.03 8.52
CA ILE A 73 -0.73 -8.88 8.96
C ILE A 73 -1.18 -7.67 8.16
N GLY A 74 -1.50 -6.58 8.87
CA GLY A 74 -1.81 -5.27 8.31
C GLY A 74 -0.57 -4.62 7.71
N HIS A 75 -0.39 -4.69 6.40
CA HIS A 75 0.68 -3.97 5.72
C HIS A 75 0.24 -2.54 5.41
N ILE A 76 1.06 -1.54 5.75
CA ILE A 76 0.91 -0.20 5.19
C ILE A 76 1.23 -0.22 3.68
N GLN A 77 0.62 0.66 2.86
CA GLN A 77 0.86 0.73 1.41
C GLN A 77 2.34 0.84 1.00
N TRP A 78 3.21 1.32 1.88
CA TRP A 78 4.67 1.40 1.66
C TRP A 78 5.41 0.07 1.87
N ALA A 79 4.70 -1.03 2.14
CA ALA A 79 5.21 -2.39 1.94
C ALA A 79 5.36 -2.73 0.45
N SER A 80 4.74 -1.95 -0.45
CA SER A 80 4.99 -1.99 -1.87
C SER A 80 5.90 -0.83 -2.29
N PRO A 81 6.92 -1.05 -3.13
CA PRO A 81 7.74 0.03 -3.67
C PRO A 81 7.05 0.80 -4.80
N VAL A 82 5.80 0.46 -5.15
CA VAL A 82 5.01 1.18 -6.15
C VAL A 82 4.92 2.66 -5.85
N MET A 83 4.90 3.07 -4.57
CA MET A 83 5.04 4.47 -4.15
C MET A 83 5.73 4.55 -2.80
N LEU A 84 6.82 5.31 -2.74
CA LEU A 84 7.54 5.60 -1.50
C LEU A 84 7.80 7.12 -1.40
N PRO A 85 7.58 7.74 -0.24
CA PRO A 85 8.04 9.12 -0.01
C PRO A 85 9.58 9.25 -0.02
N GLY A 86 10.29 8.15 0.24
CA GLY A 86 11.76 8.08 0.27
C GLY A 86 12.22 6.66 0.54
N VAL A 87 13.50 6.35 0.29
CA VAL A 87 14.04 4.97 0.42
C VAL A 87 13.91 4.40 1.84
N ARG A 88 14.05 5.22 2.89
CA ARG A 88 13.80 4.78 4.27
C ARG A 88 12.35 4.38 4.57
N HIS A 89 11.38 4.92 3.82
CA HIS A 89 9.95 4.74 4.11
C HIS A 89 9.41 3.38 3.67
N TYR A 90 10.17 2.64 2.85
CA TYR A 90 9.83 1.27 2.52
C TYR A 90 9.65 0.46 3.80
N ALA A 91 8.55 -0.28 3.96
CA ALA A 91 8.24 -0.96 5.22
C ALA A 91 9.12 -2.20 5.49
N GLY A 92 9.88 -2.67 4.48
CA GLY A 92 10.75 -3.83 4.64
C GLY A 92 9.99 -5.16 4.65
N PHE A 93 9.01 -5.32 3.77
CA PHE A 93 8.31 -6.58 3.57
C PHE A 93 8.28 -6.94 2.08
N ASP A 94 8.92 -8.05 1.71
CA ASP A 94 8.65 -8.65 0.41
C ASP A 94 7.28 -9.35 0.49
N LEU A 95 6.24 -8.68 0.00
CA LEU A 95 4.85 -9.17 0.04
C LEU A 95 4.71 -10.57 -0.56
N ARG A 96 5.49 -10.93 -1.59
CA ARG A 96 5.41 -12.26 -2.23
C ARG A 96 5.97 -13.35 -1.32
N THR A 97 7.09 -13.09 -0.67
CA THR A 97 7.68 -14.03 0.28
C THR A 97 6.86 -14.07 1.58
N ASN A 98 6.47 -12.91 2.09
CA ASN A 98 5.72 -12.76 3.34
C ASN A 98 4.34 -13.42 3.29
N ALA A 99 3.63 -13.31 2.16
CA ALA A 99 2.30 -13.93 1.99
C ALA A 99 2.28 -15.47 2.09
N ARG A 100 3.44 -16.12 2.12
CA ARG A 100 3.54 -17.57 2.41
C ARG A 100 3.27 -17.90 3.88
N ARG A 101 3.32 -16.90 4.76
CA ARG A 101 3.20 -17.07 6.21
C ARG A 101 1.76 -16.92 6.72
N PRO A 102 1.03 -15.82 6.46
CA PRO A 102 -0.37 -15.70 6.85
C PRO A 102 -1.30 -16.50 5.92
N ASP A 103 -2.55 -16.68 6.33
CA ASP A 103 -3.55 -17.37 5.52
C ASP A 103 -4.07 -16.48 4.38
N PHE A 104 -4.12 -15.17 4.61
CA PHE A 104 -4.50 -14.15 3.65
C PHE A 104 -3.69 -12.87 3.85
N THR A 105 -3.56 -12.07 2.80
CA THR A 105 -2.81 -10.81 2.80
C THR A 105 -3.75 -9.65 3.08
N THR A 106 -3.30 -8.68 3.87
CA THR A 106 -3.99 -7.38 3.99
C THR A 106 -3.07 -6.23 3.61
N ILE A 107 -3.64 -5.20 2.99
CA ILE A 107 -2.94 -3.96 2.68
C ILE A 107 -3.81 -2.77 3.09
N HIS A 108 -3.17 -1.72 3.59
CA HIS A 108 -3.80 -0.45 3.91
C HIS A 108 -3.68 0.47 2.70
N PHE A 109 -4.69 1.31 2.44
CA PHE A 109 -4.61 2.27 1.33
C PHE A 109 -5.23 3.63 1.66
N TYR A 110 -4.44 4.67 1.39
CA TYR A 110 -4.85 6.07 1.35
C TYR A 110 -4.38 6.74 0.05
N PRO A 111 -5.22 7.61 -0.55
CA PRO A 111 -4.94 8.27 -1.82
C PRO A 111 -3.95 9.44 -1.68
N VAL A 112 -2.69 9.10 -1.42
CA VAL A 112 -1.60 10.06 -1.17
C VAL A 112 -0.75 10.38 -2.40
N ALA A 113 -1.09 9.84 -3.58
CA ALA A 113 -0.45 10.27 -4.82
C ALA A 113 -0.82 11.73 -5.09
N SER A 114 0.14 12.55 -5.49
CA SER A 114 -0.12 13.94 -5.92
C SER A 114 -0.51 14.01 -7.40
N PRO A 115 -1.49 14.85 -7.78
CA PRO A 115 -2.43 15.53 -6.88
C PRO A 115 -3.32 14.53 -6.11
N ARG A 116 -3.61 14.81 -4.84
CA ARG A 116 -4.55 14.02 -4.03
C ARG A 116 -5.99 14.37 -4.43
N PRO A 117 -7.00 13.55 -4.09
CA PRO A 117 -8.40 13.87 -4.38
C PRO A 117 -8.87 15.23 -3.83
N CYS A 118 -8.26 15.70 -2.73
CA CYS A 118 -8.57 17.00 -2.18
C CYS A 118 -7.88 18.18 -2.88
N ASP A 119 -6.78 17.93 -3.60
CA ASP A 119 -5.95 18.95 -4.22
C ASP A 119 -6.51 19.37 -5.59
N ALA A 120 -6.98 18.41 -6.39
CA ALA A 120 -7.54 18.65 -7.71
C ALA A 120 -8.45 17.47 -8.16
N PRO A 121 -9.43 17.69 -9.06
CA PRO A 121 -10.30 16.63 -9.59
C PRO A 121 -9.54 15.44 -10.21
N GLU A 122 -8.42 15.71 -10.89
CA GLU A 122 -7.56 14.69 -11.50
C GLU A 122 -6.95 13.74 -10.45
N GLY A 123 -6.90 14.16 -9.18
CA GLY A 123 -6.35 13.36 -8.10
C GLY A 123 -7.08 12.04 -7.86
N ILE A 124 -8.37 11.96 -8.25
CA ILE A 124 -9.11 10.69 -8.27
C ILE A 124 -8.48 9.73 -9.29
N ALA A 125 -8.27 10.16 -10.53
CA ALA A 125 -7.71 9.31 -11.59
C ALA A 125 -6.26 8.88 -11.28
N VAL A 126 -5.45 9.79 -10.72
CA VAL A 126 -4.08 9.50 -10.29
C VAL A 126 -4.06 8.42 -9.21
N ASN A 127 -4.91 8.55 -8.19
CA ASN A 127 -4.95 7.59 -7.10
C ASN A 127 -5.66 6.28 -7.48
N ARG A 128 -6.56 6.29 -8.47
CA ARG A 128 -7.10 5.09 -9.12
C ARG A 128 -6.00 4.26 -9.77
N ALA A 129 -5.11 4.88 -10.54
CA ALA A 129 -3.96 4.20 -11.14
C ALA A 129 -3.02 3.64 -10.06
N TYR A 130 -2.76 4.42 -9.00
CA TYR A 130 -1.95 3.97 -7.86
C TYR A 130 -2.57 2.76 -7.15
N LEU A 131 -3.86 2.80 -6.84
CA LEU A 131 -4.56 1.68 -6.20
C LEU A 131 -4.50 0.40 -7.06
N GLN A 132 -4.69 0.52 -8.38
CA GLN A 132 -4.56 -0.63 -9.29
C GLN A 132 -3.15 -1.24 -9.28
N ALA A 133 -2.12 -0.38 -9.36
CA ALA A 133 -0.73 -0.79 -9.27
C ALA A 133 -0.41 -1.51 -7.94
N LEU A 134 -0.85 -0.94 -6.82
CA LEU A 134 -0.64 -1.53 -5.50
C LEU A 134 -1.34 -2.88 -5.36
N LEU A 135 -2.61 -2.96 -5.74
CA LEU A 135 -3.38 -4.21 -5.65
C LEU A 135 -2.75 -5.30 -6.51
N HIS A 136 -2.23 -4.96 -7.69
CA HIS A 136 -1.55 -5.91 -8.55
C HIS A 136 -0.25 -6.44 -7.91
N ASP A 137 0.57 -5.56 -7.32
CA ASP A 137 1.77 -5.96 -6.58
C ASP A 137 1.46 -6.85 -5.36
N CYS A 138 0.34 -6.56 -4.67
CA CYS A 138 -0.15 -7.35 -3.54
C CYS A 138 -0.82 -8.68 -3.95
N SER A 139 -1.17 -8.85 -5.23
CA SER A 139 -1.91 -10.02 -5.73
C SER A 139 -0.98 -11.21 -5.98
N VAL A 140 -0.54 -11.83 -4.90
CA VAL A 140 0.52 -12.86 -4.92
C VAL A 140 0.00 -14.31 -4.83
N GLY A 141 -1.26 -14.53 -5.22
CA GLY A 141 -1.89 -15.86 -5.21
C GLY A 141 -2.54 -16.27 -3.88
N LYS A 142 -2.73 -15.31 -2.96
CA LYS A 142 -3.47 -15.46 -1.70
C LYS A 142 -4.71 -14.54 -1.72
N PRO A 143 -5.77 -14.85 -0.94
CA PRO A 143 -6.84 -13.90 -0.74
C PRO A 143 -6.28 -12.57 -0.23
N LEU A 144 -6.73 -11.46 -0.83
CA LEU A 144 -6.28 -10.11 -0.51
C LEU A 144 -7.45 -9.32 0.07
N MET A 145 -7.22 -8.61 1.16
CA MET A 145 -8.20 -7.75 1.81
C MET A 145 -7.64 -6.33 1.95
N LEU A 146 -8.50 -5.31 1.83
CA LEU A 146 -8.16 -3.97 2.30
C LEU A 146 -8.36 -3.94 3.82
N GLY A 147 -7.25 -4.04 4.55
CA GLY A 147 -7.23 -4.10 6.02
C GLY A 147 -7.43 -2.74 6.68
N GLU A 148 -7.23 -1.66 5.94
CA GLU A 148 -7.49 -0.30 6.34
C GLU A 148 -7.63 0.54 5.07
N PHE A 149 -8.69 1.33 4.94
CA PHE A 149 -8.79 2.32 3.89
C PHE A 149 -9.74 3.44 4.33
N ASN A 150 -9.53 4.64 3.79
CA ASN A 150 -10.53 5.71 3.82
C ASN A 150 -10.08 6.97 3.07
N TRP A 151 -10.92 8.00 3.16
CA TRP A 151 -10.56 9.40 3.05
C TRP A 151 -11.24 10.25 4.14
N TYR A 152 -10.97 11.55 4.16
CA TYR A 152 -11.58 12.47 5.12
C TYR A 152 -12.76 13.23 4.49
N GLY A 153 -13.65 13.73 5.33
CA GLY A 153 -14.71 14.67 4.94
C GLY A 153 -15.43 15.22 6.17
N GLY A 154 -15.82 16.50 6.11
CA GLY A 154 -16.47 17.22 7.21
C GLY A 154 -15.52 18.05 8.06
N GLY A 155 -14.33 18.36 7.53
CA GLY A 155 -13.29 19.13 8.21
C GLY A 155 -11.96 19.09 7.44
N GLY A 156 -10.89 19.59 8.04
CA GLY A 156 -9.52 19.57 7.54
C GLY A 156 -8.51 19.11 8.60
N LEU A 157 -7.26 18.98 8.23
CA LEU A 157 -6.15 18.63 9.12
C LEU A 157 -4.94 19.52 8.83
N HIS A 158 -4.44 20.21 9.86
CA HIS A 158 -3.30 21.12 9.75
C HIS A 158 -2.19 20.71 10.71
N GLY A 159 -0.94 20.72 10.25
CA GLY A 159 0.26 20.73 11.11
C GLY A 159 0.55 19.45 11.91
N HIS A 160 -0.07 18.31 11.60
CA HIS A 160 0.19 17.06 12.30
C HIS A 160 0.71 15.96 11.38
N ALA A 161 1.86 15.38 11.73
CA ALA A 161 2.51 14.26 11.02
C ALA A 161 2.68 14.50 9.49
N GLY A 162 2.86 15.75 9.06
CA GLY A 162 3.05 16.11 7.65
C GLY A 162 1.77 16.09 6.80
N TRP A 163 0.59 15.96 7.42
CA TRP A 163 -0.69 16.06 6.73
C TRP A 163 -1.19 17.51 6.73
N GLU A 164 -1.17 18.10 5.54
CA GLU A 164 -1.86 19.36 5.23
C GLU A 164 -3.07 18.98 4.36
N LEU A 165 -4.25 18.89 4.97
CA LEU A 165 -5.51 18.56 4.32
C LEU A 165 -6.44 19.77 4.46
N PRO A 166 -6.82 20.43 3.34
CA PRO A 166 -7.75 21.55 3.39
C PRO A 166 -9.10 21.10 3.95
N GLU A 167 -9.90 22.05 4.44
CA GLU A 167 -11.27 21.73 4.83
C GLU A 167 -12.09 21.24 3.61
N LYS A 168 -12.82 20.14 3.81
CA LYS A 168 -13.71 19.57 2.80
C LYS A 168 -15.09 19.27 3.39
N PRO A 169 -16.16 19.38 2.59
CA PRO A 169 -17.50 19.01 3.01
C PRO A 169 -17.58 17.52 3.35
N ILE A 170 -18.64 17.11 4.08
CA ILE A 170 -18.77 15.74 4.59
C ILE A 170 -18.93 14.71 3.47
N GLU A 171 -19.44 15.15 2.32
CA GLU A 171 -19.63 14.37 1.11
C GLU A 171 -18.31 14.00 0.43
N HIS A 172 -17.24 14.78 0.62
CA HIS A 172 -15.95 14.57 -0.04
C HIS A 172 -15.34 13.19 0.28
N GLN A 173 -15.61 12.67 1.47
CA GLN A 173 -15.20 11.32 1.86
C GLN A 173 -15.76 10.27 0.88
N ALA A 174 -17.02 10.40 0.49
CA ALA A 174 -17.68 9.45 -0.39
C ALA A 174 -17.17 9.53 -1.84
N GLU A 175 -16.71 10.68 -2.30
CA GLU A 175 -16.20 10.87 -3.68
C GLU A 175 -15.03 9.91 -3.97
N TRP A 176 -13.98 9.94 -3.14
CA TRP A 176 -12.86 9.02 -3.29
C TRP A 176 -13.24 7.58 -2.93
N CYS A 177 -13.96 7.39 -1.83
CA CYS A 177 -14.20 6.04 -1.33
C CYS A 177 -15.10 5.21 -2.26
N ASN A 178 -16.01 5.84 -3.02
CA ASN A 178 -16.76 5.16 -4.09
C ASN A 178 -15.83 4.61 -5.18
N GLU A 179 -14.85 5.40 -5.62
CA GLU A 179 -13.87 4.98 -6.62
C GLU A 179 -13.00 3.84 -6.10
N LEU A 180 -12.61 3.88 -4.83
CA LEU A 180 -11.90 2.78 -4.20
C LEU A 180 -12.72 1.48 -4.22
N LEU A 181 -14.01 1.53 -3.90
CA LEU A 181 -14.89 0.36 -3.98
C LEU A 181 -15.01 -0.15 -5.43
N ASP A 182 -15.18 0.76 -6.41
CA ASP A 182 -15.23 0.35 -7.82
C ASP A 182 -13.91 -0.28 -8.29
N VAL A 183 -12.75 0.19 -7.86
CA VAL A 183 -11.45 -0.40 -8.25
C VAL A 183 -11.22 -1.75 -7.57
N THR A 184 -11.71 -1.95 -6.36
CA THR A 184 -11.36 -3.11 -5.52
C THR A 184 -12.34 -4.26 -5.65
N ARG A 185 -13.60 -4.01 -6.04
CA ARG A 185 -14.59 -5.08 -6.26
C ARG A 185 -14.10 -6.15 -7.23
N GLY A 186 -14.30 -7.41 -6.87
CA GLY A 186 -13.81 -8.59 -7.60
C GLY A 186 -12.28 -8.80 -7.55
N ARG A 187 -11.51 -7.95 -6.86
CA ARG A 187 -10.04 -8.07 -6.72
C ARG A 187 -9.59 -8.28 -5.28
N VAL A 188 -10.42 -7.89 -4.32
CA VAL A 188 -10.22 -8.18 -2.89
C VAL A 188 -11.41 -8.96 -2.34
N CYS A 189 -11.18 -9.72 -1.27
CA CYS A 189 -12.19 -10.53 -0.59
C CYS A 189 -12.76 -9.86 0.68
N GLY A 190 -12.34 -8.63 0.99
CA GLY A 190 -12.81 -7.91 2.16
C GLY A 190 -12.37 -6.44 2.20
N TRP A 191 -13.10 -5.65 2.99
CA TRP A 191 -12.91 -4.22 3.19
C TRP A 191 -13.11 -3.87 4.66
N LEU A 192 -12.09 -3.29 5.29
CA LEU A 192 -12.18 -2.70 6.63
C LEU A 192 -12.03 -1.19 6.50
N ASN A 193 -13.13 -0.49 6.75
CA ASN A 193 -13.16 0.97 6.76
C ASN A 193 -12.52 1.51 8.04
N TRP A 194 -11.60 2.46 7.91
CA TRP A 194 -10.99 3.14 9.06
C TRP A 194 -11.34 4.63 9.11
N ALA A 195 -12.16 5.13 10.02
CA ALA A 195 -12.56 4.53 11.29
C ALA A 195 -14.07 4.31 11.39
N PHE A 196 -14.49 3.67 12.48
CA PHE A 196 -15.91 3.56 12.80
C PHE A 196 -16.58 4.94 12.88
N ALA A 197 -16.04 5.84 13.71
CA ALA A 197 -16.54 7.21 13.88
C ALA A 197 -15.40 8.23 13.82
N ASP A 198 -15.74 9.47 13.50
CA ASP A 198 -14.82 10.61 13.57
C ASP A 198 -14.25 10.73 14.99
N THR A 199 -12.94 10.94 15.10
CA THR A 199 -12.24 11.02 16.38
C THR A 199 -11.56 12.39 16.51
N PRO A 200 -12.26 13.43 17.04
CA PRO A 200 -11.79 14.82 16.97
C PRO A 200 -10.39 15.06 17.56
N THR A 201 -9.97 14.25 18.52
CA THR A 201 -8.66 14.33 19.18
C THR A 201 -7.53 13.65 18.40
N ALA A 202 -7.84 12.87 17.36
CA ALA A 202 -6.85 12.23 16.51
C ALA A 202 -6.01 13.29 15.78
N ARG A 203 -4.75 12.94 15.50
CA ARG A 203 -3.77 13.81 14.83
C ARG A 203 -3.48 13.38 13.38
N ASP A 204 -4.21 12.38 12.89
CA ASP A 204 -4.12 11.86 11.53
C ASP A 204 -5.52 11.85 10.89
N ILE A 205 -5.64 11.15 9.76
CA ILE A 205 -6.88 11.09 8.98
C ILE A 205 -8.08 10.51 9.76
N THR A 206 -7.85 9.76 10.85
CA THR A 206 -8.88 9.23 11.76
C THR A 206 -9.78 10.32 12.32
N ARG A 207 -9.30 11.58 12.34
CA ARG A 207 -10.08 12.71 12.83
C ARG A 207 -11.42 12.86 12.11
N TRP A 208 -11.45 12.63 10.80
CA TRP A 208 -12.60 12.93 9.93
C TRP A 208 -12.94 11.79 8.96
N SER A 209 -12.45 10.59 9.21
CA SER A 209 -12.65 9.42 8.35
C SER A 209 -13.70 8.43 8.88
N GLY A 210 -14.52 8.80 9.86
CA GLY A 210 -15.59 7.94 10.36
C GLY A 210 -16.60 7.52 9.29
N CYS A 211 -17.30 6.41 9.51
CA CYS A 211 -18.63 6.20 8.91
C CYS A 211 -19.71 7.02 9.64
N TRP A 212 -19.43 7.37 10.89
CA TRP A 212 -20.27 8.17 11.77
C TRP A 212 -19.51 9.42 12.21
N THR A 213 -20.23 10.49 12.52
CA THR A 213 -19.65 11.65 13.21
C THR A 213 -19.32 11.30 14.66
N ALA A 214 -18.61 12.19 15.36
CA ALA A 214 -18.27 12.00 16.77
C ALA A 214 -19.50 11.90 17.70
N ASP A 215 -20.63 12.51 17.32
CA ASP A 215 -21.92 12.42 18.00
C ASP A 215 -22.82 11.29 17.45
N LEU A 216 -22.22 10.33 16.73
CA LEU A 216 -22.88 9.13 16.19
C LEU A 216 -24.05 9.44 15.23
N LYS A 217 -23.93 10.52 14.45
CA LYS A 217 -24.79 10.73 13.26
C LYS A 217 -24.15 10.03 12.07
N LEU A 218 -24.98 9.31 11.31
CA LEU A 218 -24.51 8.58 10.14
C LEU A 218 -24.03 9.56 9.06
N LYS A 219 -22.80 9.40 8.57
CA LYS A 219 -22.26 10.22 7.47
C LYS A 219 -22.76 9.70 6.11
N PRO A 220 -22.73 10.52 5.05
CA PRO A 220 -23.04 10.05 3.70
C PRO A 220 -22.24 8.81 3.29
N TRP A 221 -20.93 8.80 3.60
CA TRP A 221 -20.08 7.64 3.37
C TRP A 221 -20.51 6.41 4.18
N GLY A 222 -20.89 6.57 5.45
CA GLY A 222 -21.37 5.46 6.28
C GLY A 222 -22.62 4.80 5.70
N LYS A 223 -23.52 5.58 5.09
CA LYS A 223 -24.67 5.04 4.34
C LYS A 223 -24.22 4.20 3.15
N VAL A 224 -23.39 4.78 2.27
CA VAL A 224 -22.88 4.13 1.05
C VAL A 224 -22.12 2.84 1.38
N PHE A 225 -21.15 2.90 2.30
CA PHE A 225 -20.37 1.74 2.68
C PHE A 225 -21.21 0.67 3.37
N GLY A 226 -22.16 1.08 4.22
CA GLY A 226 -23.09 0.14 4.87
C GLY A 226 -23.98 -0.61 3.87
N GLU A 227 -24.49 0.08 2.84
CA GLU A 227 -25.25 -0.54 1.75
C GLU A 227 -24.38 -1.49 0.93
N PHE A 228 -23.17 -1.06 0.53
CA PHE A 228 -22.20 -1.90 -0.16
C PHE A 228 -21.85 -3.17 0.64
N ALA A 229 -21.48 -3.02 1.91
CA ALA A 229 -21.08 -4.14 2.76
C ALA A 229 -22.20 -5.17 2.89
N ARG A 230 -23.45 -4.72 3.16
CA ARG A 230 -24.62 -5.61 3.23
C ARG A 230 -24.85 -6.37 1.93
N ALA A 231 -24.70 -5.70 0.78
CA ALA A 231 -24.84 -6.36 -0.52
C ALA A 231 -23.74 -7.41 -0.73
N LYS A 232 -22.48 -7.10 -0.42
CA LYS A 232 -21.33 -7.99 -0.70
C LYS A 232 -21.21 -9.17 0.25
N THR A 233 -21.70 -9.05 1.49
CA THR A 233 -21.80 -10.20 2.40
C THR A 233 -22.78 -11.25 1.88
N ARG A 234 -23.85 -10.84 1.18
CA ARG A 234 -24.85 -11.75 0.63
C ARG A 234 -24.48 -12.29 -0.75
N HIS A 235 -23.80 -11.46 -1.54
CA HIS A 235 -23.41 -11.77 -2.91
C HIS A 235 -21.95 -11.40 -3.12
N PRO A 236 -21.01 -12.32 -2.86
CA PRO A 236 -19.61 -12.13 -3.17
C PRO A 236 -19.44 -11.75 -4.65
N GLU A 237 -18.57 -10.79 -4.93
CA GLU A 237 -18.31 -10.36 -6.31
C GLU A 237 -17.61 -11.49 -7.09
N PRO A 238 -17.97 -11.70 -8.37
CA PRO A 238 -17.16 -12.54 -9.23
C PRO A 238 -15.74 -11.96 -9.35
N PRO A 239 -14.71 -12.80 -9.49
CA PRO A 239 -13.35 -12.33 -9.73
C PRO A 239 -13.30 -11.42 -10.96
N ARG A 240 -12.63 -10.28 -10.82
CA ARG A 240 -12.43 -9.32 -11.90
C ARG A 240 -10.94 -9.15 -12.17
N ALA A 241 -10.53 -9.42 -13.41
CA ALA A 241 -9.14 -9.27 -13.83
C ALA A 241 -8.65 -7.83 -13.63
N PHE A 242 -7.33 -7.68 -13.49
CA PHE A 242 -6.68 -6.38 -13.60
C PHE A 242 -6.77 -5.89 -15.05
N ASP A 243 -6.74 -4.56 -15.23
CA ASP A 243 -6.62 -3.99 -16.56
C ASP A 243 -5.32 -4.48 -17.22
N GLU A 244 -5.38 -4.87 -18.49
CA GLU A 244 -4.21 -5.34 -19.25
C GLU A 244 -3.05 -4.33 -19.21
N ALA A 245 -3.35 -3.02 -19.14
CA ALA A 245 -2.33 -1.98 -18.99
C ALA A 245 -1.48 -2.16 -17.74
N VAL A 246 -2.05 -2.68 -16.64
CA VAL A 246 -1.31 -2.95 -15.40
C VAL A 246 -0.26 -4.03 -15.62
N GLY A 247 -0.64 -5.14 -16.27
CA GLY A 247 0.27 -6.24 -16.58
C GLY A 247 1.28 -5.91 -17.69
N ALA A 248 0.90 -5.06 -18.64
CA ALA A 248 1.74 -4.66 -19.77
C ALA A 248 2.72 -3.52 -19.42
N THR A 249 2.58 -2.87 -18.28
CA THR A 249 3.49 -1.80 -17.84
C THR A 249 4.64 -2.42 -17.05
N PRO A 250 5.89 -2.37 -17.55
CA PRO A 250 7.03 -2.96 -16.84
C PRO A 250 7.25 -2.27 -15.49
N PHE A 251 7.56 -3.06 -14.46
CA PHE A 251 7.91 -2.56 -13.14
C PHE A 251 9.18 -3.24 -12.64
N ASP A 252 10.27 -2.47 -12.55
CA ASP A 252 11.52 -2.92 -11.94
C ASP A 252 11.46 -2.69 -10.43
N ARG A 253 11.07 -3.74 -9.71
CA ARG A 253 10.94 -3.72 -8.25
C ARG A 253 12.28 -3.44 -7.55
N ASP A 254 13.39 -4.01 -8.04
CA ASP A 254 14.70 -3.84 -7.41
C ASP A 254 15.17 -2.38 -7.53
N ALA A 255 14.97 -1.78 -8.71
CA ALA A 255 15.24 -0.36 -8.90
C ALA A 255 14.30 0.51 -8.04
N ALA A 256 13.01 0.17 -7.93
CA ALA A 256 12.06 0.91 -7.09
C ALA A 256 12.35 0.85 -5.59
N LEU A 257 13.04 -0.19 -5.11
CA LEU A 257 13.51 -0.28 -3.72
C LEU A 257 14.69 0.67 -3.42
N THR A 258 15.42 1.08 -4.45
CA THR A 258 16.64 1.91 -4.32
C THR A 258 16.43 3.34 -4.81
N ASP A 259 15.39 3.59 -5.60
CA ASP A 259 15.00 4.90 -6.08
C ASP A 259 13.47 5.02 -6.23
N PRO A 260 12.78 5.80 -5.38
CA PRO A 260 11.34 6.02 -5.46
C PRO A 260 10.87 6.62 -6.79
N ALA A 261 11.75 7.27 -7.56
CA ALA A 261 11.40 7.79 -8.87
C ALA A 261 10.96 6.67 -9.84
N VAL A 262 11.48 5.45 -9.70
CA VAL A 262 11.06 4.30 -10.52
C VAL A 262 9.59 3.95 -10.28
N GLY A 263 9.14 3.98 -9.02
CA GLY A 263 7.71 3.81 -8.70
C GLY A 263 6.86 4.95 -9.28
N ASN A 264 7.37 6.18 -9.25
CA ASN A 264 6.66 7.34 -9.83
C ASN A 264 6.53 7.22 -11.35
N GLU A 265 7.62 6.89 -12.04
CA GLU A 265 7.65 6.62 -13.49
C GLU A 265 6.66 5.52 -13.87
N TYR A 266 6.65 4.41 -13.12
CA TYR A 266 5.70 3.32 -13.32
C TYR A 266 4.24 3.77 -13.22
N ARG A 267 3.88 4.52 -12.16
CA ARG A 267 2.50 5.00 -11.99
C ARG A 267 2.08 6.02 -13.05
N GLN A 268 2.99 6.90 -13.48
CA GLN A 268 2.74 7.85 -14.57
C GLN A 268 2.50 7.14 -15.90
N ALA A 269 3.34 6.15 -16.23
CA ALA A 269 3.17 5.34 -17.44
C ALA A 269 1.85 4.55 -17.41
N LEU A 270 1.50 3.97 -16.26
CA LEU A 270 0.22 3.28 -16.08
C LEU A 270 -0.97 4.23 -16.25
N GLN A 271 -0.92 5.41 -15.65
CA GLN A 271 -1.97 6.42 -15.78
C GLN A 271 -2.19 6.82 -17.25
N GLN A 272 -1.11 7.09 -17.99
CA GLN A 272 -1.19 7.43 -19.41
C GLN A 272 -1.86 6.32 -20.24
N ARG A 273 -1.49 5.06 -19.99
CA ARG A 273 -2.07 3.90 -20.68
C ARG A 273 -3.56 3.71 -20.36
N LEU A 274 -3.94 3.90 -19.10
CA LEU A 274 -5.34 3.83 -18.68
C LEU A 274 -6.17 4.96 -19.32
N ALA A 275 -5.61 6.17 -19.45
CA ALA A 275 -6.30 7.31 -20.06
C ALA A 275 -6.43 7.20 -21.59
N SER A 276 -5.49 6.52 -22.26
CA SER A 276 -5.52 6.35 -23.72
C SER A 276 -6.51 5.31 -24.23
N ARG A 277 -7.21 4.57 -23.34
CA ARG A 277 -8.21 3.60 -23.76
C ARG A 277 -9.54 4.30 -24.07
N PRO A 278 -10.23 3.94 -25.16
CA PRO A 278 -11.60 4.39 -25.37
C PRO A 278 -12.43 3.94 -24.17
N SER A 279 -13.28 4.82 -23.63
CA SER A 279 -14.19 4.47 -22.54
C SER A 279 -15.03 3.26 -22.97
N HIS A 280 -14.76 2.08 -22.41
CA HIS A 280 -15.73 1.00 -22.48
C HIS A 280 -16.96 1.48 -21.74
N GLN A 281 -18.06 1.66 -22.48
CA GLN A 281 -19.37 1.82 -21.87
C GLN A 281 -19.55 0.66 -20.87
N PRO A 282 -20.08 0.93 -19.67
CA PRO A 282 -20.42 -0.15 -18.77
C PRO A 282 -21.39 -1.10 -19.50
N PRO A 283 -21.26 -2.42 -19.32
CA PRO A 283 -22.26 -3.34 -19.83
C PRO A 283 -23.63 -2.98 -19.24
N PRO A 284 -24.72 -3.19 -19.99
CA PRO A 284 -26.08 -2.86 -19.58
C PRO A 284 -26.49 -3.52 -18.26
#